data_AF-A0A9X9IK32-F1
#
_entry.id   AF-A0A9X9IK32-F1
#
_cell.length_a   1.000
_cell.length_b   1.000
_cell.length_c   1.000
_cell.angle_alpha   90.00
_cell.angle_beta   90.00
_cell.angle_gamma   90.00
#
_symmetry.space_group_name_H-M   'P 1'
#
loop_
_entity.id
_entity.type
_entity.pdbx_description
1 polymer ?
#
loop_
_entity_poly.entity_id
_entity_poly.type
_entity_poly.pdbx_seq_one_letter_code
_entity_poly.pdbx_strand_id
1 'polypeptide(L)'
;MKKIFLIMAIAIAASLQVSAQKNNNQQMTAQQRTEQRIKLLDEKLILTEEQKTKLRELYSDFNKQKYPREKRKEAMEKLTGDIALLLTTEQQTTYKQMVEQAIAEKKNGKRKKPQE
;
A
#
# COMPACT_ATOMS: atom_id res chain seq x y z
N MET A 1 36.89 -25.02 -52.90
CA MET A 1 35.88 -24.11 -53.48
C MET A 1 34.57 -24.37 -52.73
N LYS A 2 34.20 -23.48 -51.81
CA LYS A 2 33.38 -22.28 -52.01
C LYS A 2 31.87 -22.60 -52.00
N LYS A 3 31.27 -22.26 -50.84
CA LYS A 3 29.97 -21.58 -50.62
C LYS A 3 28.74 -22.36 -51.08
N ILE A 4 27.71 -22.53 -50.24
CA ILE A 4 26.70 -21.50 -49.91
C ILE A 4 25.97 -21.99 -48.64
N PHE A 5 25.96 -21.22 -47.54
CA PHE A 5 24.83 -20.47 -46.97
C PHE A 5 23.54 -21.32 -46.79
N LEU A 6 22.77 -21.28 -45.71
CA LEU A 6 22.35 -20.11 -44.95
C LEU A 6 21.70 -20.56 -43.62
N ILE A 7 21.87 -19.72 -42.62
CA ILE A 7 21.53 -19.83 -41.22
C ILE A 7 20.04 -20.08 -40.95
N MET A 8 19.76 -21.08 -40.09
CA MET A 8 18.52 -21.28 -39.34
C MET A 8 18.15 -20.02 -38.57
N ALA A 9 17.02 -19.38 -38.91
CA ALA A 9 16.49 -18.27 -38.14
C ALA A 9 14.96 -18.34 -38.03
N ILE A 10 14.51 -18.20 -36.78
CA ILE A 10 13.15 -17.86 -36.32
C ILE A 10 12.17 -19.03 -36.25
N ALA A 11 12.42 -19.91 -35.28
CA ALA A 11 11.33 -20.49 -34.49
C ALA A 11 11.16 -19.64 -33.22
N ILE A 12 9.90 -19.44 -32.81
CA ILE A 12 9.42 -18.89 -31.54
C ILE A 12 9.36 -17.36 -31.46
N ALA A 13 8.18 -16.79 -31.75
CA ALA A 13 7.56 -15.75 -30.92
C ALA A 13 6.09 -15.51 -31.33
N ALA A 14 5.31 -16.59 -31.42
CA ALA A 14 3.87 -16.49 -31.26
C ALA A 14 3.54 -16.18 -29.79
N SER A 15 3.80 -14.95 -29.33
CA SER A 15 3.39 -14.49 -28.00
C SER A 15 3.49 -12.98 -27.81
N LEU A 16 3.50 -12.19 -28.88
CA LEU A 16 3.28 -10.73 -28.78
C LEU A 16 1.81 -10.37 -29.01
N GLN A 17 0.93 -11.10 -28.34
CA GLN A 17 -0.34 -10.52 -27.89
C GLN A 17 -0.12 -10.10 -26.44
N VAL A 18 0.58 -8.98 -26.25
CA VAL A 18 0.50 -8.22 -25.00
C VAL A 18 -0.93 -7.74 -24.93
N SER A 19 -1.76 -8.53 -24.26
CA SER A 19 -3.11 -8.16 -23.90
C SER A 19 -3.03 -6.96 -22.97
N ALA A 20 -3.17 -5.76 -23.55
CA ALA A 20 -3.44 -4.52 -22.82
C ALA A 20 -4.83 -4.56 -22.11
N GLN A 21 -5.52 -5.70 -22.15
CA GLN A 21 -6.81 -5.98 -21.52
C GLN A 21 -6.73 -6.83 -20.24
N LYS A 22 -5.53 -7.07 -19.68
CA LYS A 22 -5.48 -7.64 -18.33
C LYS A 22 -5.76 -6.52 -17.32
N ASN A 23 -7.05 -6.25 -17.11
CA ASN A 23 -7.55 -5.58 -15.90
C ASN A 23 -7.10 -6.42 -14.71
N ASN A 24 -5.87 -6.17 -14.22
CA ASN A 24 -5.32 -6.75 -13.01
C ASN A 24 -6.02 -6.15 -11.78
N ASN A 25 -7.33 -6.34 -11.67
CA ASN A 25 -8.08 -6.21 -10.43
C ASN A 25 -7.70 -7.33 -9.44
N GLN A 26 -6.40 -7.64 -9.31
CA GLN A 26 -5.93 -8.46 -8.20
C GLN A 26 -6.09 -7.63 -6.94
N GLN A 27 -7.23 -7.84 -6.28
CA GLN A 27 -7.55 -7.22 -5.02
C GLN A 27 -6.48 -7.65 -4.01
N MET A 28 -5.68 -6.70 -3.56
CA MET A 28 -4.63 -6.97 -2.59
C MET A 28 -5.20 -7.60 -1.32
N THR A 29 -4.50 -8.61 -0.80
CA THR A 29 -4.86 -9.21 0.50
C THR A 29 -4.72 -8.16 1.61
N ALA A 30 -5.39 -8.39 2.75
CA ALA A 30 -5.25 -7.51 3.92
C ALA A 30 -3.78 -7.40 4.36
N GLN A 31 -3.04 -8.51 4.31
CA GLN A 31 -1.63 -8.56 4.65
C GLN A 31 -0.76 -7.74 3.68
N GLN A 32 -0.97 -7.87 2.36
CA GLN A 32 -0.22 -7.06 1.39
C GLN A 32 -0.48 -5.56 1.57
N ARG A 33 -1.71 -5.17 1.93
CA ARG A 33 -2.05 -3.77 2.25
C ARG A 33 -1.35 -3.30 3.52
N THR A 34 -1.25 -4.16 4.54
CA THR A 34 -0.47 -3.88 5.75
C THR A 34 1.00 -3.65 5.42
N GLU A 35 1.63 -4.54 4.65
CA GLU A 35 3.05 -4.38 4.28
C GLU A 35 3.30 -3.09 3.48
N GLN A 36 2.41 -2.74 2.54
CA GLN A 36 2.53 -1.46 1.82
C GLN A 36 2.43 -0.25 2.76
N ARG A 37 1.52 -0.28 3.73
CA ARG A 37 1.40 0.80 4.73
C ARG A 37 2.64 0.91 5.59
N ILE A 38 3.16 -0.22 6.07
CA ILE A 38 4.38 -0.24 6.89
C ILE A 38 5.57 0.26 6.08
N LYS A 39 5.68 -0.13 4.80
CA LYS A 39 6.72 0.40 3.90
C LYS A 39 6.67 1.93 3.78
N LEU A 40 5.48 2.51 3.58
CA LEU A 40 5.32 3.97 3.52
C LEU A 40 5.66 4.67 4.85
N LEU A 41 5.37 4.03 5.98
CA LEU A 41 5.76 4.54 7.29
C LEU A 41 7.28 4.44 7.48
N ASP A 42 7.88 3.32 7.10
CA ASP A 42 9.32 3.06 7.20
C ASP A 42 10.15 4.06 6.38
N GLU A 43 9.72 4.33 5.14
CA GLU A 43 10.37 5.32 4.26
C GLU A 43 10.42 6.73 4.87
N LYS A 44 9.47 7.07 5.76
CA LYS A 44 9.36 8.42 6.36
C LYS A 44 9.85 8.50 7.79
N LEU A 45 9.74 7.42 8.55
CA LEU A 45 9.99 7.39 9.99
C LEU A 45 11.27 6.62 10.33
N ILE A 46 11.84 5.85 9.39
CA ILE A 46 13.00 4.98 9.60
C ILE A 46 12.72 4.05 10.78
N LEU A 47 11.81 3.09 10.58
CA LEU A 47 11.31 2.25 11.65
C LEU A 47 12.34 1.17 12.01
N THR A 48 12.45 0.85 13.29
CA THR A 48 13.21 -0.34 13.71
C THR A 48 12.45 -1.62 13.36
N GLU A 49 13.16 -2.75 13.26
CA GLU A 49 12.51 -4.05 12.99
C GLU A 49 11.52 -4.46 14.08
N GLU A 50 11.78 -4.05 15.33
CA GLU A 50 10.84 -4.24 16.44
C GLU A 50 9.55 -3.44 16.22
N GLN A 51 9.67 -2.16 15.82
CA GLN A 51 8.50 -1.33 15.50
C GLN A 51 7.70 -1.90 14.34
N LYS A 52 8.37 -2.33 13.26
CA LYS A 52 7.71 -2.98 12.11
C LYS A 52 6.94 -4.23 12.52
N THR A 53 7.53 -5.07 13.38
CA THR A 53 6.88 -6.28 13.89
C THR A 53 5.63 -5.95 14.70
N LYS A 54 5.72 -5.01 15.66
CA LYS A 54 4.55 -4.57 16.45
C LYS A 54 3.46 -3.93 15.58
N LEU A 55 3.84 -3.18 14.54
CA LEU A 55 2.88 -2.63 13.58
C LEU A 55 2.18 -3.72 12.76
N ARG A 56 2.88 -4.76 12.32
CA ARG A 56 2.26 -5.90 11.62
C ARG A 56 1.21 -6.58 12.48
N GLU A 57 1.54 -6.82 13.75
CA GLU A 57 0.62 -7.41 14.73
C GLU A 57 -0.61 -6.52 14.94
N LEU A 58 -0.38 -5.22 15.22
CA LEU A 58 -1.45 -4.25 15.41
C LEU A 58 -2.40 -4.17 14.21
N TYR A 59 -1.87 -4.11 12.98
CA TYR A 59 -2.69 -4.12 11.77
C TYR A 59 -3.37 -5.46 11.53
N SER A 60 -2.74 -6.59 11.86
CA SER A 60 -3.33 -7.92 11.76
C SER A 60 -4.58 -8.02 12.63
N ASP A 61 -4.47 -7.62 13.89
CA ASP A 61 -5.60 -7.64 14.83
C ASP A 61 -6.68 -6.64 14.44
N PHE A 62 -6.29 -5.43 14.02
CA PHE A 62 -7.23 -4.44 13.50
C PHE A 62 -8.02 -4.97 12.30
N ASN A 63 -7.36 -5.65 11.36
CA ASN A 63 -7.98 -6.15 10.13
C ASN A 63 -8.88 -7.37 10.35
N LYS A 64 -8.66 -8.16 11.42
CA LYS A 64 -9.57 -9.26 11.80
C LYS A 64 -10.94 -8.74 12.24
N GLN A 65 -10.98 -7.54 12.83
CA GLN A 65 -12.20 -6.96 13.34
C GLN A 65 -13.03 -6.27 12.24
N LYS A 66 -14.33 -6.59 12.17
CA LYS A 66 -15.28 -5.86 11.33
C LYS A 66 -15.93 -4.73 12.13
N TYR A 67 -15.67 -3.50 11.73
CA TYR A 67 -16.26 -2.32 12.37
C TYR A 67 -17.52 -1.84 11.62
N PRO A 68 -18.66 -1.67 12.33
CA PRO A 68 -19.82 -0.94 11.82
C PRO A 68 -19.43 0.45 11.33
N ARG A 69 -20.15 0.99 10.35
CA ARG A 69 -19.77 2.23 9.66
C ARG A 69 -19.63 3.41 10.63
N GLU A 70 -20.51 3.46 11.62
CA GLU A 70 -20.61 4.49 12.66
C GLU A 70 -19.37 4.46 13.57
N LYS A 71 -18.83 3.26 13.81
CA LYS A 71 -17.67 3.02 14.68
C LYS A 71 -16.33 3.03 13.94
N ARG A 72 -16.32 3.09 12.60
CA ARG A 72 -15.07 3.10 11.82
C ARG A 72 -14.18 4.30 12.10
N LYS A 73 -14.77 5.48 12.35
CA LYS A 73 -13.99 6.68 12.67
C LYS A 73 -13.23 6.51 13.98
N GLU A 74 -13.96 6.15 15.04
CA GLU A 74 -13.41 5.87 16.36
C GLU A 74 -12.34 4.76 16.32
N ALA A 75 -12.58 3.68 15.57
CA ALA A 75 -11.62 2.60 15.38
C ALA A 75 -10.33 3.06 14.68
N MET A 76 -10.44 3.94 13.67
CA MET A 76 -9.28 4.53 13.00
C MET A 76 -8.51 5.48 13.93
N GLU A 77 -9.20 6.29 14.72
CA GLU A 77 -8.57 7.18 15.70
C GLU A 77 -7.81 6.39 16.77
N LYS A 78 -8.41 5.29 17.27
CA LYS A 78 -7.75 4.35 18.18
C LYS A 78 -6.50 3.74 17.53
N LEU A 79 -6.61 3.23 16.31
CA LEU A 79 -5.47 2.65 15.58
C LEU A 79 -4.35 3.67 15.39
N THR A 80 -4.67 4.93 15.07
CA THR A 80 -3.68 6.01 14.97
C THR A 80 -3.00 6.29 16.31
N GLY A 81 -3.74 6.29 17.42
CA GLY A 81 -3.17 6.43 18.76
C GLY A 81 -2.24 5.26 19.13
N ASP A 82 -2.70 4.03 18.88
CA ASP A 82 -1.92 2.81 19.16
C ASP A 82 -0.62 2.79 18.33
N ILE A 83 -0.64 3.24 17.07
CA ILE A 83 0.57 3.40 16.25
C ILE A 83 1.51 4.44 16.86
N ALA A 84 0.99 5.60 17.29
CA ALA A 84 1.82 6.66 17.86
C ALA A 84 2.57 6.20 19.13
N LEU A 85 1.95 5.35 19.95
CA LEU A 85 2.59 4.77 21.14
C LEU A 85 3.77 3.84 20.82
N LEU A 86 3.83 3.27 19.61
CA LEU A 86 4.95 2.44 19.16
C LEU A 86 6.12 3.27 18.60
N LEU A 87 5.93 4.57 18.41
CA LEU A 87 6.90 5.47 17.80
C LEU A 87 7.67 6.27 18.85
N THR A 88 8.88 6.69 18.50
CA THR A 88 9.64 7.66 19.31
C THR A 88 9.00 9.05 19.22
N THR A 89 9.30 9.94 20.17
CA THR A 89 8.78 11.32 20.18
C THR A 89 9.06 12.07 18.88
N GLU A 90 10.24 11.88 18.29
CA GLU A 90 10.60 12.47 17.00
C GLU A 90 9.74 11.92 15.86
N GLN A 91 9.58 10.60 15.80
CA GLN A 91 8.74 9.93 14.79
C GLN A 91 7.26 10.29 14.92
N GLN A 92 6.75 10.49 16.13
CA GLN A 92 5.36 10.87 16.39
C GLN A 92 4.99 12.20 15.72
N THR A 93 5.92 13.16 15.69
CA THR A 93 5.68 14.47 15.05
C THR A 93 5.47 14.31 13.55
N THR A 94 6.36 13.58 12.88
CA THR A 94 6.25 13.28 11.45
C THR A 94 4.99 12.46 11.15
N TYR A 95 4.68 11.45 11.98
CA TYR A 95 3.49 10.63 11.82
C TYR A 95 2.20 11.44 11.94
N LYS A 96 2.12 12.36 12.92
CA LYS A 96 0.98 13.26 13.10
C LYS A 96 0.75 14.13 11.85
N GLN A 97 1.82 14.72 11.30
CA GLN A 97 1.73 15.51 10.07
C GLN A 97 1.21 14.68 8.89
N MET A 98 1.68 13.43 8.74
CA MET A 98 1.18 12.53 7.70
C MET A 98 -0.32 12.23 7.85
N VAL A 99 -0.78 12.00 9.08
CA VAL A 99 -2.20 11.75 9.37
C VAL A 99 -3.05 12.97 9.06
N GLU A 100 -2.63 14.15 9.50
CA GLU A 100 -3.33 15.42 9.24
C GLU A 100 -3.40 15.71 7.73
N GLN A 101 -2.30 15.51 7.01
CA GLN A 101 -2.27 15.65 5.55
C GLN A 101 -3.26 14.68 4.87
N ALA A 102 -3.25 13.40 5.24
CA ALA A 102 -4.17 12.42 4.67
C ALA A 102 -5.65 12.75 4.94
N ILE A 103 -5.96 13.34 6.10
CA ILE A 103 -7.31 13.83 6.43
C ILE A 103 -7.68 15.04 5.56
N ALA A 104 -6.76 16.00 5.41
CA ALA A 104 -6.97 17.20 4.60
C ALA A 104 -7.17 16.85 3.11
N GLU A 105 -6.36 15.96 2.56
CA GLU A 105 -6.48 15.48 1.18
C GLU A 105 -7.83 14.79 0.94
N LYS A 106 -8.29 13.95 1.87
CA LYS A 106 -9.63 13.34 1.79
C LYS A 106 -10.74 14.39 1.80
N LYS A 107 -10.61 15.44 2.60
CA LYS A 107 -11.59 16.54 2.68
C LYS A 107 -11.63 17.34 1.37
N ASN A 108 -10.46 17.60 0.77
CA ASN A 108 -10.34 18.36 -0.47
C ASN A 108 -10.74 17.53 -1.70
N GLY A 109 -10.39 16.25 -1.75
CA GLY A 109 -10.80 15.33 -2.82
C GLY A 109 -12.32 15.09 -2.85
N LYS A 110 -12.98 15.08 -1.68
CA LYS A 110 -14.45 15.05 -1.60
C LYS A 110 -15.11 16.33 -2.16
N ARG A 111 -14.46 17.48 -2.05
CA ARG A 111 -14.96 18.77 -2.57
C ARG A 111 -14.78 18.94 -4.07
N LYS A 112 -13.82 18.23 -4.69
CA LYS A 112 -13.52 18.29 -6.13
C LYS A 112 -14.27 17.27 -6.98
N LYS A 113 -15.03 16.34 -6.40
CA LYS A 113 -15.89 15.44 -7.19
C LYS A 113 -17.13 16.21 -7.65
N PRO A 114 -17.40 16.33 -8.97
CA PRO A 114 -18.70 16.79 -9.43
C PRO A 114 -19.76 15.81 -8.91
N GLN A 115 -20.90 16.33 -8.45
CA GLN A 115 -22.09 15.49 -8.29
C GLN A 115 -22.50 15.06 -9.69
N GLU A 116 -22.40 13.75 -9.97
CA GLU A 116 -23.08 13.12 -11.11
C GLU A 116 -24.58 13.05 -10.87
#